data_AF-A0A109HRT0-F1
#
_entry.id   AF-A0A109HRT0-F1
#
_cell.length_a   1.000
_cell.length_b   1.000
_cell.length_c   1.000
_cell.angle_alpha   90.00
_cell.angle_beta   90.00
_cell.angle_gamma   90.00
#
_symmetry.space_group_name_H-M   'P 1'
#
loop_
_entity.id
_entity.type
_entity.pdbx_description
1 polymer ?
#
loop_
_entity_poly.entity_id
_entity_poly.type
_entity_poly.pdbx_seq_one_letter_code
_entity_poly.pdbx_strand_id
1 'polypeptide(L)' 'MILQRITDWRRERRIRRFAAALKLANASGQHALARTHWEALRRECLARSAAQAHRMERAGGLA' A
#
# COMPACT_ATOMS: atom_id res chain seq x y z
N MET A 1 -11.69 -17.90 11.10
CA MET A 1 -11.25 -17.53 12.47
C MET A 1 -11.48 -16.03 12.71
N ILE A 2 -12.05 -15.63 13.85
CA ILE A 2 -12.28 -14.20 14.19
C ILE A 2 -10.98 -13.39 14.19
N LEU A 3 -9.87 -13.99 14.65
CA LEU A 3 -8.56 -13.34 14.66
C LEU A 3 -8.07 -12.95 13.26
N GLN A 4 -8.24 -13.82 12.25
CA GLN A 4 -7.87 -13.53 10.85
C GLN A 4 -8.64 -12.32 10.30
N ARG A 5 -9.94 -12.21 10.61
CA ARG A 5 -10.77 -11.06 10.18
C ARG A 5 -10.30 -9.74 10.81
N ILE A 6 -9.84 -9.77 12.05
CA ILE A 6 -9.35 -8.57 12.76
C ILE A 6 -7.98 -8.13 12.21
N THR A 7 -7.06 -9.07 11.94
CA THR A 7 -5.78 -8.75 11.31
C THR A 7 -5.96 -8.22 9.89
N ASP A 8 -6.88 -8.81 9.12
CA ASP A 8 -7.22 -8.32 7.77
C ASP A 8 -7.77 -6.89 7.81
N TRP A 9 -8.70 -6.60 8.73
CA TRP A 9 -9.25 -5.25 8.87
C TRP A 9 -8.19 -4.21 9.27
N ARG A 10 -7.33 -4.53 10.24
CA ARG A 10 -6.23 -3.64 10.66
C ARG A 10 -5.23 -3.40 9.53
N ARG A 11 -4.96 -4.41 8.71
CA ARG A 11 -4.05 -4.32 7.57
C ARG A 11 -4.67 -3.50 6.44
N GLU A 12 -5.95 -3.69 6.13
CA GLU A 12 -6.65 -2.93 5.10
C GLU A 12 -6.73 -1.44 5.46
N ARG A 13 -6.94 -1.13 6.75
CA ARG A 13 -6.86 0.24 7.28
C ARG A 13 -5.46 0.84 7.10
N ARG A 14 -4.40 0.04 7.28
CA ARG A 14 -3.00 0.44 7.04
C ARG A 14 -2.72 0.74 5.57
N ILE A 15 -3.17 -0.13 4.66
CA ILE A 15 -3.04 0.06 3.20
C ILE A 15 -3.71 1.36 2.77
N ARG A 16 -4.95 1.61 3.21
CA ARG A 16 -5.66 2.87 2.89
C ARG A 16 -4.91 4.10 3.40
N ARG A 17 -4.32 4.00 4.60
CA ARG A 17 -3.52 5.09 5.20
C ARG A 17 -2.23 5.35 4.41
N PHE A 18 -1.50 4.31 4.00
CA PHE A 18 -0.30 4.47 3.16
C PHE A 18 -0.63 5.01 1.77
N ALA A 19 -1.74 4.57 1.15
CA ALA A 19 -2.17 5.10 -0.14
C ALA A 19 -2.54 6.60 -0.06
N ALA A 20 -3.22 7.01 1.01
CA ALA A 20 -3.52 8.44 1.24
C ALA A 20 -2.23 9.26 1.47
N ALA A 21 -1.29 8.74 2.27
CA ALA A 21 -0.01 9.40 2.52
C ALA A 21 0.85 9.49 1.26
N LEU A 22 0.85 8.45 0.42
CA LEU A 22 1.52 8.44 -0.88
C LEU A 22 0.96 9.52 -1.81
N LYS A 23 -0.37 9.63 -1.90
CA LYS A 23 -1.04 10.64 -2.74
C LYS A 23 -0.70 12.06 -2.27
N LEU A 24 -0.70 12.30 -0.96
CA LEU A 24 -0.30 13.58 -0.37
C LEU A 24 1.18 13.90 -0.62
N ALA A 25 2.07 12.93 -0.39
CA ALA A 25 3.50 13.10 -0.61
C ALA A 25 3.81 13.43 -2.08
N ASN A 26 3.16 12.74 -3.03
CA ASN A 26 3.27 13.06 -4.46
C ASN A 26 2.73 14.45 -4.79
N ALA A 27 1.57 14.83 -4.26
CA ALA A 27 0.99 16.15 -4.49
C ALA A 27 1.88 17.28 -3.93
N SER A 28 2.61 17.01 -2.83
CA SER A 28 3.55 17.94 -2.22
C SER A 28 4.96 17.94 -2.85
N GLY A 29 5.21 17.14 -3.89
CA GLY A 29 6.53 17.02 -4.51
C GLY A 29 7.60 16.33 -3.65
N GLN A 30 7.20 15.69 -2.54
CA GLN A 30 8.12 15.02 -1.62
C GLN A 30 8.42 13.59 -2.08
N HIS A 31 9.16 13.48 -3.18
CA HIS A 31 9.40 12.21 -3.89
C HIS A 31 10.05 11.12 -3.01
N ALA A 32 10.94 11.50 -2.08
CA ALA A 32 11.55 10.55 -1.13
C ALA A 32 10.51 9.93 -0.19
N LEU A 33 9.63 10.77 0.39
CA LEU A 33 8.54 10.34 1.26
C LEU A 33 7.49 9.52 0.52
N ALA A 34 7.17 9.92 -0.72
CA ALA A 34 6.32 9.15 -1.60
C ALA A 34 6.90 7.75 -1.84
N ARG A 35 8.19 7.64 -2.15
CA ARG A 35 8.86 6.35 -2.35
C ARG A 35 8.82 5.48 -1.10
N THR A 36 9.06 6.04 0.09
CA THR A 36 8.94 5.30 1.36
C THR A 36 7.53 4.78 1.61
N HIS A 37 6.51 5.60 1.36
CA HIS A 37 5.11 5.18 1.50
C HIS A 37 4.71 4.11 0.48
N TRP A 38 5.25 4.19 -0.73
CA TRP A 38 5.05 3.18 -1.76
C TRP A 38 5.68 1.84 -1.38
N GLU A 39 6.92 1.82 -0.88
CA GLU A 39 7.58 0.59 -0.43
C GLU A 39 6.83 -0.07 0.74
N ALA A 40 6.32 0.74 1.69
CA ALA A 40 5.48 0.25 2.78
C ALA A 40 4.17 -0.36 2.29
N LEU A 41 3.51 0.29 1.31
CA LEU A 41 2.31 -0.24 0.66
C LEU A 41 2.61 -1.58 -0.05
N ARG A 42 3.71 -1.64 -0.79
CA ARG A 42 4.15 -2.84 -1.52
C ARG A 42 4.39 -4.03 -0.60
N ARG A 43 5.07 -3.82 0.55
CA ARG A 43 5.30 -4.88 1.55
C ARG A 43 4.01 -5.44 2.13
N GLU A 44 3.04 -4.60 2.46
CA GLU A 44 1.74 -5.03 2.99
C GLU A 44 0.91 -5.79 1.92
N CYS A 45 1.04 -5.42 0.65
CA CYS A 45 0.37 -6.10 -0.47
C CYS A 45 1.01 -7.45 -0.83
N LEU A 46 2.34 -7.54 -0.85
CA LEU A 46 3.08 -8.78 -1.12
C LEU A 46 2.79 -9.85 -0.05
N ALA A 47 2.57 -9.46 1.20
CA ALA A 47 2.25 -10.37 2.30
C ALA A 47 0.89 -11.09 2.18
N ARG A 48 0.06 -10.75 1.18
CA ARG A 48 -1.26 -11.35 0.95
C ARG A 48 -1.34 -12.20 -0.31
N SER A 49 -0.77 -11.74 -1.42
CA SER A 49 -0.68 -12.48 -2.69
C SER A 49 0.14 -11.67 -3.71
N ALA A 50 1.18 -12.28 -4.29
CA ALA A 50 1.98 -11.66 -5.35
C ALA A 50 1.13 -11.16 -6.53
N ALA A 51 0.03 -11.87 -6.85
CA ALA A 51 -0.90 -11.48 -7.91
C ALA A 51 -1.72 -10.22 -7.58
N GLN A 52 -1.95 -9.93 -6.30
CA GLN A 52 -2.64 -8.70 -5.88
C GLN A 52 -1.67 -7.50 -5.88
N ALA A 53 -0.40 -7.71 -5.50
CA ALA A 53 0.66 -6.71 -5.59
C ALA A 53 0.91 -6.27 -7.05
N HIS A 54 1.02 -7.21 -7.99
CA HIS A 54 1.20 -6.88 -9.41
C HIS A 54 0.04 -6.13 -10.05
N ARG A 55 -1.20 -6.35 -9.59
CA ARG A 55 -2.36 -5.54 -10.05
C ARG A 55 -2.28 -4.10 -9.55
N MET A 56 -1.75 -3.89 -8.34
CA MET A 56 -1.56 -2.55 -7.79
C MET A 56 -0.37 -1.82 -8.42
N GLU A 57 0.74 -2.51 -8.70
CA GLU A 57 1.88 -1.94 -9.46
C GLU A 57 1.41 -1.44 -10.84
N ARG A 58 0.60 -2.22 -11.56
CA ARG A 58 0.00 -1.81 -12.83
C ARG A 58 -0.99 -0.65 -12.69
N ALA A 59 -1.86 -0.65 -11.68
CA ALA A 59 -2.81 0.45 -11.45
C ALA A 59 -2.12 1.75 -11.01
N GLY A 60 -0.94 1.66 -10.39
CA GLY A 60 -0.13 2.80 -9.98
C GLY A 60 0.82 3.33 -11.05
N GLY A 61 0.84 2.76 -12.26
CA GLY A 61 1.75 3.15 -13.33
C GLY A 61 3.23 2.86 -13.04
N LEU A 62 3.51 1.85 -12.20
CA LEU A 62 4.86 1.45 -11.79
C LEU A 62 5.32 0.16 -12.46
N ALA A 63 4.75 -0.16 -13.62
CA ALA A 63 5.15 -1.24 -14.51
C ALA A 63 5.41 -0.67 -15.90
#